data_AF-A0A4R2IAS2-F1
#
_entry.id   AF-A0A4R2IAS2-F1
#
_cell.length_a   1.000
_cell.length_b   1.000
_cell.length_c   1.000
_cell.angle_alpha   90.00
_cell.angle_beta   90.00
_cell.angle_gamma   90.00
#
_symmetry.space_group_name_H-M   'P 1'
#
loop_
_entity.id
_entity.type
_entity.pdbx_description
1 polymer ?
#
loop_
_entity_poly.entity_id
_entity_poly.type
_entity_poly.pdbx_seq_one_letter_code
_entity_poly.pdbx_strand_id
1 'polypeptide(L)'
;MKNRIAVAVAVSLFVAGVGVGYAAQKVAASTFQGKSKEDAARALLDIARVQAKDGSWERIAIGRVLYLGGHKAEGQAIFDGLLGGEHEDSDEFRIARVYREAGEWAKAKPLFDKFAANNPKDEKGLAEIGAFYLLNGDRATAEKLFERSFGIAAEFWATVGAAGAYLGVVPEE
;
A
#
# COMPACT_ATOMS: atom_id res chain seq x y z
N MET A 1 62.91 12.82 47.14
CA MET A 1 62.77 13.70 45.97
C MET A 1 61.39 13.49 45.39
N LYS A 2 60.55 14.52 45.42
CA LYS A 2 59.13 14.49 45.03
C LYS A 2 59.01 14.54 43.50
N ASN A 3 58.57 13.48 42.85
CA ASN A 3 58.18 13.52 41.44
C ASN A 3 56.66 13.59 41.29
N ARG A 4 56.25 14.72 40.72
CA ARG A 4 54.89 15.10 40.34
C ARG A 4 54.48 14.24 39.15
N ILE A 5 53.27 13.70 39.16
CA ILE A 5 52.59 13.25 37.94
C ILE A 5 51.27 14.01 37.88
N ALA A 6 51.24 14.98 36.97
CA ALA A 6 50.04 15.69 36.58
C ALA A 6 49.12 14.71 35.85
N VAL A 7 47.92 14.50 36.38
CA VAL A 7 46.85 13.79 35.66
C VAL A 7 46.20 14.79 34.73
N ALA A 8 46.62 14.81 33.48
CA ALA A 8 45.89 15.50 32.42
C ALA A 8 44.65 14.68 32.06
N VAL A 9 43.48 15.14 32.49
CA VAL A 9 42.19 14.61 32.04
C VAL A 9 41.96 15.14 30.62
N ALA A 10 42.37 14.37 29.62
CA ALA A 10 41.90 14.58 28.26
C ALA A 10 40.46 14.05 28.17
N VAL A 11 39.49 14.95 28.32
CA VAL A 11 38.10 14.66 27.92
C VAL A 11 38.08 14.64 26.40
N SER A 12 38.32 13.47 25.83
CA SER A 12 38.05 13.21 24.42
C SER A 12 36.54 13.19 24.24
N LEU A 13 35.95 14.34 23.89
CA LEU A 13 34.60 14.43 23.35
C LEU A 13 34.59 13.67 22.02
N PHE A 14 34.25 12.38 22.08
CA PHE A 14 33.98 11.60 20.89
C PHE A 14 32.59 11.99 20.37
N VAL A 15 32.54 13.06 19.58
CA VAL A 15 31.42 13.29 18.67
C VAL A 15 31.61 12.31 17.52
N ALA A 16 31.20 11.05 17.74
CA ALA A 16 30.91 10.17 16.62
C ALA A 16 29.67 10.73 15.95
N GLY A 17 29.90 11.46 14.85
CA GLY A 17 28.90 11.60 13.81
C GLY A 17 28.49 10.20 13.39
N VAL A 18 27.35 9.74 13.89
CA VAL A 18 26.78 8.48 13.46
C VAL A 18 26.21 8.74 12.06
N GLY A 19 27.08 8.61 11.07
CA GLY A 19 26.67 8.15 9.75
C GLY A 19 26.07 6.76 9.95
N VAL A 20 24.80 6.70 10.38
CA VAL A 20 24.02 5.49 10.31
C VAL A 20 23.77 5.29 8.82
N GLY A 21 24.66 4.54 8.19
CA GLY A 21 24.31 3.80 6.99
C GLY A 21 23.03 3.05 7.33
N TYR A 22 21.92 3.53 6.76
CA TYR A 22 20.58 2.99 6.90
C TYR A 22 20.47 1.67 6.12
N ALA A 23 21.42 0.77 6.36
CA ALA A 23 21.41 -0.58 5.86
C ALA A 23 20.41 -1.36 6.74
N ALA A 24 19.23 -1.61 6.17
CA ALA A 24 18.19 -2.53 6.63
C ALA A 24 18.29 -2.93 8.11
N GLN A 25 17.81 -2.07 9.00
CA GLN A 25 17.71 -2.39 10.42
C GLN A 25 16.85 -3.67 10.54
N LYS A 26 17.49 -4.79 10.90
CA LYS A 26 16.80 -6.08 11.01
C LYS A 26 15.67 -5.96 12.02
N VAL A 27 14.46 -6.38 11.64
CA VAL A 27 13.32 -6.44 12.55
C VAL A 27 13.63 -7.49 13.62
N ALA A 28 13.83 -7.04 14.85
CA ALA A 28 14.12 -7.95 15.97
C ALA A 28 12.88 -8.79 16.30
N ALA A 29 13.10 -10.06 16.63
CA ALA A 29 12.02 -10.97 17.03
C ALA A 29 11.20 -10.43 18.22
N SER A 30 11.86 -9.74 19.16
CA SER A 30 11.23 -9.07 20.31
C SER A 30 10.23 -7.96 19.93
N THR A 31 10.25 -7.48 18.69
CA THR A 31 9.27 -6.50 18.19
C THR A 31 7.86 -7.08 18.15
N PHE A 32 7.70 -8.39 17.95
CA PHE A 32 6.38 -9.03 17.77
C PHE A 32 6.17 -10.32 18.56
N GLN A 33 7.23 -11.06 18.88
CA GLN A 33 7.10 -12.32 19.63
C GLN A 33 6.61 -12.08 21.06
N GLY A 34 5.61 -12.87 21.49
CA GLY A 34 5.05 -12.81 22.84
C GLY A 34 4.14 -11.60 23.12
N LYS A 35 3.94 -10.72 22.14
CA LYS A 35 3.01 -9.59 22.23
C LYS A 35 1.58 -9.99 21.85
N SER A 36 0.61 -9.16 22.25
CA SER A 36 -0.74 -9.22 21.69
C SER A 36 -0.73 -8.96 20.18
N LYS A 37 -1.80 -9.32 19.48
CA LYS A 37 -1.91 -9.07 18.03
C LYS A 37 -1.80 -7.58 17.72
N GLU A 38 -2.48 -6.76 18.52
CA GLU A 38 -2.53 -5.30 18.39
C GLU A 38 -1.17 -4.67 18.67
N ASP A 39 -0.47 -5.09 19.72
CA ASP A 39 0.85 -4.56 20.06
C ASP A 39 1.92 -4.97 19.04
N ALA A 40 1.86 -6.22 18.54
CA ALA A 40 2.76 -6.70 17.51
C ALA A 40 2.52 -5.95 16.19
N ALA A 41 1.26 -5.81 15.75
CA ALA A 41 0.91 -5.11 14.53
C ALA A 41 1.36 -3.65 14.59
N ARG A 42 1.06 -2.94 15.68
CA ARG A 42 1.49 -1.55 15.88
C ARG A 42 3.01 -1.39 15.82
N ALA A 43 3.76 -2.23 16.54
CA ALA A 43 5.21 -2.15 16.55
C ALA A 43 5.83 -2.41 15.17
N LEU A 44 5.26 -3.34 14.38
CA LEU A 44 5.70 -3.61 13.01
C LEU A 44 5.31 -2.48 12.05
N LEU A 45 4.12 -1.89 12.20
CA LEU A 45 3.67 -0.77 11.38
C LEU A 45 4.50 0.50 11.65
N ASP A 46 4.96 0.73 12.88
CA ASP A 46 5.88 1.82 13.19
C ASP A 46 7.21 1.67 12.46
N ILE A 47 7.76 0.45 12.39
CA ILE A 47 8.94 0.16 11.58
C ILE A 47 8.64 0.37 10.09
N ALA A 48 7.50 -0.13 9.60
CA ALA A 48 7.11 0.00 8.20
C ALA A 48 6.98 1.47 7.78
N ARG A 49 6.42 2.35 8.63
CA ARG A 49 6.35 3.81 8.37
C ARG A 49 7.73 4.42 8.17
N VAL A 50 8.69 4.00 8.97
CA VAL A 50 10.08 4.47 8.90
C VAL A 50 10.80 3.90 7.67
N GLN A 51 10.40 2.71 7.20
CA GLN A 51 10.89 2.12 5.94
C GLN A 51 10.27 2.74 4.69
N ALA A 52 9.00 3.14 4.76
CA ALA A 52 8.24 3.68 3.64
C ALA A 52 8.83 4.99 3.09
N LYS A 53 9.54 5.77 3.93
CA LYS A 53 10.02 7.11 3.56
C LYS A 53 8.89 7.91 2.92
N ASP A 54 9.10 8.42 1.71
CA ASP A 54 8.12 9.18 0.93
C ASP A 54 7.35 8.33 -0.09
N GLY A 55 7.53 7.01 -0.09
CA GLY A 55 6.90 6.09 -1.05
C GLY A 55 5.38 5.98 -0.85
N SER A 56 4.60 6.34 -1.87
CA SER A 56 3.14 6.24 -1.83
C SER A 56 2.68 4.79 -1.78
N TRP A 57 3.29 3.90 -2.56
CA TRP A 57 3.00 2.45 -2.55
C TRP A 57 3.11 1.86 -1.14
N GLU A 58 4.23 2.09 -0.45
CA GLU A 58 4.48 1.58 0.89
C GLU A 58 3.49 2.16 1.92
N ARG A 59 3.17 3.45 1.79
CA ARG A 59 2.17 4.09 2.64
C ARG A 59 0.77 3.53 2.40
N ILE A 60 0.39 3.21 1.16
CA ILE A 60 -0.88 2.54 0.86
C ILE A 60 -0.91 1.15 1.46
N ALA A 61 0.19 0.39 1.43
CA ALA A 61 0.28 -0.92 2.08
C ALA A 61 0.06 -0.83 3.61
N ILE A 62 0.67 0.16 4.27
CA ILE A 62 0.43 0.46 5.69
C ILE A 62 -1.05 0.82 5.92
N GLY A 63 -1.60 1.70 5.07
CA GLY A 63 -3.00 2.09 5.09
C GLY A 63 -3.94 0.89 4.96
N ARG A 64 -3.67 -0.03 4.02
CA ARG A 64 -4.43 -1.26 3.81
C ARG A 64 -4.50 -2.12 5.08
N VAL A 65 -3.35 -2.37 5.71
CA VAL A 65 -3.30 -3.18 6.93
C VAL A 65 -4.13 -2.56 8.05
N LEU A 66 -4.02 -1.24 8.25
CA LEU A 66 -4.81 -0.53 9.25
C LEU A 66 -6.30 -0.56 8.90
N TYR A 67 -6.64 -0.32 7.63
CA TYR A 67 -8.01 -0.24 7.16
C TYR A 67 -8.78 -1.54 7.36
N LEU A 68 -8.19 -2.65 6.90
CA LEU A 68 -8.78 -3.98 6.96
C LEU A 68 -8.62 -4.63 8.34
N GLY A 69 -7.60 -4.22 9.10
CA GLY A 69 -7.30 -4.71 10.44
C GLY A 69 -8.13 -4.11 11.58
N GLY A 70 -9.17 -3.33 11.27
CA GLY A 70 -10.06 -2.71 12.26
C GLY A 70 -9.65 -1.31 12.74
N HIS A 71 -8.48 -0.82 12.31
CA HIS A 71 -7.98 0.54 12.57
C HIS A 71 -8.39 1.51 11.44
N LYS A 72 -9.67 1.44 11.05
CA LYS A 72 -10.18 2.07 9.82
C LYS A 72 -9.94 3.58 9.74
N ALA A 73 -10.04 4.29 10.87
CA ALA A 73 -9.79 5.73 10.91
C ALA A 73 -8.32 6.08 10.59
N GLU A 74 -7.36 5.30 11.11
CA GLU A 74 -5.93 5.51 10.85
C GLU A 74 -5.58 5.19 9.40
N GLY A 75 -6.12 4.10 8.85
CA GLY A 75 -5.96 3.75 7.43
C GLY A 75 -6.56 4.82 6.52
N GLN A 76 -7.77 5.30 6.83
CA GLN A 76 -8.45 6.36 6.08
C GLN A 76 -7.61 7.65 6.07
N ALA A 77 -7.04 8.06 7.19
CA ALA A 77 -6.20 9.26 7.26
C ALA A 77 -4.97 9.19 6.34
N ILE A 78 -4.39 8.00 6.16
CA ILE A 78 -3.29 7.80 5.21
C ILE A 78 -3.79 7.97 3.77
N PHE A 79 -4.93 7.37 3.43
CA PHE A 79 -5.52 7.48 2.09
C PHE A 79 -5.91 8.92 1.77
N ASP A 80 -6.56 9.63 2.69
CA ASP A 80 -6.95 11.03 2.52
C ASP A 80 -5.73 11.92 2.32
N GLY A 81 -4.65 11.67 3.07
CA GLY A 81 -3.40 12.42 2.92
C GLY A 81 -2.69 12.19 1.57
N LEU A 82 -2.82 11.00 0.97
CA LEU A 82 -2.29 10.71 -0.35
C LEU A 82 -3.17 11.29 -1.46
N LEU A 83 -4.48 11.06 -1.39
CA LEU A 83 -5.45 11.55 -2.39
C LEU A 83 -5.60 13.08 -2.38
N GLY A 84 -5.32 13.73 -1.24
CA GLY A 84 -5.32 15.19 -1.13
C GLY A 84 -4.04 15.87 -1.62
N GLY A 85 -2.95 15.13 -1.85
CA GLY A 85 -1.67 15.63 -2.36
C GLY A 85 -1.43 15.30 -3.84
N GLU A 86 -0.21 15.56 -4.33
CA GLU A 86 0.23 15.00 -5.61
C GLU A 86 0.35 13.47 -5.49
N HIS A 87 -0.28 12.75 -6.42
CA HIS A 87 -0.29 11.29 -6.47
C HIS A 87 -0.44 10.82 -7.91
N GLU A 88 -0.05 9.57 -8.16
CA GLU A 88 -0.27 8.93 -9.45
C GLU A 88 -1.68 8.33 -9.52
N ASP A 89 -2.24 8.17 -10.72
CA ASP A 89 -3.49 7.41 -10.90
C ASP A 89 -3.36 5.98 -10.33
N SER A 90 -2.16 5.42 -10.37
CA SER A 90 -1.85 4.08 -9.82
C SER A 90 -2.07 4.00 -8.31
N ASP A 91 -1.95 5.12 -7.57
CA ASP A 91 -2.24 5.20 -6.15
C ASP A 91 -3.74 5.18 -5.87
N GLU A 92 -4.53 5.91 -6.67
CA GLU A 92 -6.00 5.86 -6.59
C GLU A 92 -6.52 4.44 -6.82
N PHE A 93 -5.96 3.76 -7.82
CA PHE A 93 -6.30 2.38 -8.14
C PHE A 93 -6.05 1.44 -6.96
N ARG A 94 -4.88 1.52 -6.33
CA ARG A 94 -4.53 0.68 -5.16
C ARG A 94 -5.43 0.97 -3.98
N ILE A 95 -5.71 2.24 -3.69
CA ILE A 95 -6.63 2.61 -2.60
C ILE A 95 -8.06 2.10 -2.90
N ALA A 96 -8.51 2.17 -4.15
CA ALA A 96 -9.79 1.62 -4.58
C ALA A 96 -9.90 0.12 -4.33
N ARG A 97 -8.82 -0.65 -4.61
CA ARG A 97 -8.75 -2.09 -4.30
C ARG A 97 -8.93 -2.36 -2.82
N VAL A 98 -8.33 -1.54 -1.95
CA VAL A 98 -8.52 -1.66 -0.48
C VAL A 98 -9.98 -1.41 -0.09
N TYR A 99 -10.61 -0.35 -0.61
CA TYR A 99 -12.02 -0.10 -0.33
C TYR A 99 -12.92 -1.24 -0.82
N ARG A 100 -12.64 -1.80 -2.01
CA ARG A 100 -13.36 -2.99 -2.50
C ARG A 100 -13.15 -4.18 -1.58
N GLU A 101 -11.93 -4.40 -1.09
CA GLU A 101 -11.63 -5.48 -0.13
C GLU A 101 -12.40 -5.32 1.18
N ALA A 102 -12.59 -4.08 1.62
CA ALA A 102 -13.40 -3.75 2.79
C ALA A 102 -14.92 -3.86 2.53
N GLY A 103 -15.36 -4.22 1.32
CA GLY A 103 -16.77 -4.24 0.93
C GLY A 103 -17.37 -2.84 0.70
N GLU A 104 -16.53 -1.81 0.60
CA GLU A 104 -16.93 -0.41 0.46
C GLU A 104 -16.92 0.04 -1.01
N TRP A 105 -17.73 -0.63 -1.83
CA TRP A 105 -17.83 -0.31 -3.26
C TRP A 105 -18.13 1.16 -3.54
N ALA A 106 -18.96 1.80 -2.71
CA ALA A 106 -19.30 3.22 -2.86
C ALA A 106 -18.06 4.14 -2.82
N LYS A 107 -16.99 3.75 -2.12
CA LYS A 107 -15.71 4.48 -2.11
C LYS A 107 -14.76 4.03 -3.22
N ALA A 108 -14.76 2.73 -3.55
CA ALA A 108 -13.90 2.17 -4.58
C ALA A 108 -14.28 2.65 -6.00
N LYS A 109 -15.59 2.63 -6.30
CA LYS A 109 -16.15 2.93 -7.62
C LYS A 109 -15.65 4.25 -8.23
N PRO A 110 -15.74 5.42 -7.57
CA PRO A 110 -15.30 6.67 -8.18
C PRO A 110 -13.80 6.71 -8.50
N LEU A 111 -12.97 6.02 -7.71
CA LEU A 111 -11.52 5.93 -7.96
C LEU A 111 -11.23 5.02 -9.16
N PHE A 112 -11.93 3.88 -9.28
CA PHE A 112 -11.83 3.03 -10.46
C PHE A 112 -12.31 3.75 -11.74
N ASP A 113 -13.41 4.50 -11.66
CA ASP A 113 -13.91 5.29 -12.79
C ASP A 113 -12.89 6.30 -13.27
N LYS A 114 -12.26 7.03 -12.34
CA LYS A 114 -11.22 8.00 -12.64
C LYS A 114 -10.00 7.33 -13.26
N PHE A 115 -9.53 6.21 -12.68
CA PHE A 115 -8.41 5.45 -13.24
C PHE A 115 -8.68 4.99 -14.68
N ALA A 116 -9.85 4.39 -14.95
CA ALA A 116 -10.22 3.88 -16.29
C ALA A 116 -10.41 5.00 -17.34
N ALA A 117 -10.77 6.21 -16.88
CA ALA A 117 -10.86 7.39 -17.73
C ALA A 117 -9.48 7.97 -18.07
N ASN A 118 -8.59 8.05 -17.10
CA ASN A 118 -7.24 8.59 -17.28
C ASN A 118 -6.29 7.62 -17.98
N ASN A 119 -6.54 6.31 -17.87
CA ASN A 119 -5.70 5.24 -18.41
C ASN A 119 -6.46 4.43 -19.48
N PRO A 120 -6.94 5.06 -20.57
CA PRO A 120 -7.83 4.38 -21.53
C PRO A 120 -7.15 3.29 -22.36
N LYS A 121 -5.82 3.16 -22.26
CA LYS A 121 -5.00 2.17 -22.96
C LYS A 121 -4.42 1.09 -22.04
N ASP A 122 -4.69 1.15 -20.73
CA ASP A 122 -4.28 0.10 -19.79
C ASP A 122 -5.26 -1.07 -19.90
N GLU A 123 -4.97 -2.03 -20.77
CA GLU A 123 -5.85 -3.15 -21.04
C GLU A 123 -6.09 -3.99 -19.78
N LYS A 124 -5.05 -4.17 -18.95
CA LYS A 124 -5.13 -5.00 -17.74
C LYS A 124 -5.96 -4.31 -16.67
N GLY A 125 -5.69 -3.03 -16.41
CA GLY A 125 -6.47 -2.22 -15.50
C GLY A 125 -7.95 -2.14 -15.91
N LEU A 126 -8.24 -1.99 -17.21
CA LEU A 126 -9.62 -1.99 -17.71
C LEU A 126 -10.34 -3.33 -17.47
N ALA A 127 -9.70 -4.46 -17.77
CA ALA A 127 -10.28 -5.77 -17.50
C ALA A 127 -10.47 -6.01 -15.99
N GLU A 128 -9.50 -5.62 -15.17
CA GLU A 128 -9.59 -5.78 -13.72
C GLU A 128 -10.73 -4.95 -13.12
N ILE A 129 -10.88 -3.69 -13.55
CA ILE A 129 -12.01 -2.84 -13.13
C ILE A 129 -13.32 -3.46 -13.61
N GLY A 130 -13.38 -3.94 -14.85
CA GLY A 130 -14.56 -4.64 -15.38
C GLY A 130 -14.96 -5.82 -14.50
N ALA A 131 -13.99 -6.62 -14.06
CA ALA A 131 -14.22 -7.72 -13.13
C ALA A 131 -14.79 -7.25 -11.79
N PHE A 132 -14.27 -6.16 -11.21
CA PHE A 132 -14.81 -5.60 -9.98
C PHE A 132 -16.24 -5.07 -10.13
N TYR A 133 -16.55 -4.42 -11.27
CA TYR A 133 -17.91 -4.00 -11.61
C TYR A 133 -18.89 -5.17 -11.68
N LEU A 134 -18.47 -6.26 -12.33
CA LEU A 134 -19.28 -7.46 -12.47
C LEU A 134 -19.55 -8.14 -11.13
N LEU A 135 -18.52 -8.27 -10.29
CA LEU A 135 -18.64 -8.84 -8.94
C LEU A 135 -19.53 -8.00 -8.02
N ASN A 136 -19.68 -6.70 -8.31
CA ASN A 136 -20.61 -5.82 -7.62
C ASN A 136 -21.97 -5.68 -8.34
N GLY A 137 -22.26 -6.54 -9.31
CA GLY A 137 -23.58 -6.67 -9.96
C GLY A 137 -23.84 -5.73 -11.14
N ASP A 138 -22.89 -4.87 -11.52
CA ASP A 138 -23.01 -4.00 -12.70
C ASP A 138 -22.35 -4.64 -13.92
N ARG A 139 -23.07 -5.64 -14.45
CA ARG A 139 -22.66 -6.39 -15.64
C ARG A 139 -22.51 -5.50 -16.87
N ALA A 140 -23.37 -4.49 -17.04
CA ALA A 140 -23.38 -3.65 -18.24
C ALA A 140 -22.11 -2.80 -18.34
N THR A 141 -21.64 -2.23 -17.23
CA THR A 141 -20.36 -1.50 -17.21
C THR A 141 -19.17 -2.45 -17.37
N ALA A 142 -19.23 -3.63 -16.73
CA ALA A 142 -18.18 -4.63 -16.85
C ALA A 142 -17.95 -5.07 -18.30
N GLU A 143 -19.01 -5.42 -19.03
CA GLU A 143 -18.92 -5.86 -20.43
C GLU A 143 -18.30 -4.79 -21.34
N LYS A 144 -18.63 -3.50 -21.13
CA LYS A 144 -18.00 -2.38 -21.86
C LYS A 144 -16.51 -2.26 -21.57
N LEU A 145 -16.11 -2.47 -20.33
CA LEU A 145 -14.69 -2.42 -19.94
C LEU A 145 -13.91 -3.61 -20.48
N PHE A 146 -14.50 -4.81 -20.46
CA PHE A 146 -13.92 -6.00 -21.10
C PHE A 146 -13.77 -5.80 -22.62
N GLU A 147 -14.79 -5.28 -23.29
CA GLU A 147 -14.72 -4.98 -24.73
C GLU A 147 -13.58 -4.01 -25.05
N ARG A 148 -13.44 -2.93 -24.27
CA ARG A 148 -12.33 -1.97 -24.39
C ARG A 148 -10.98 -2.64 -24.17
N SER A 149 -10.84 -3.43 -23.11
CA SER A 149 -9.62 -4.16 -22.77
C SER A 149 -9.20 -5.10 -23.91
N PHE A 150 -10.10 -6.01 -24.33
CA PHE A 150 -9.82 -7.01 -25.35
C PHE A 150 -9.63 -6.41 -26.75
N GLY A 151 -10.25 -5.25 -27.01
CA GLY A 151 -10.03 -4.47 -28.23
C GLY A 151 -8.61 -3.89 -28.33
N ILE A 152 -7.93 -3.67 -27.20
CA ILE A 152 -6.51 -3.27 -27.15
C ILE A 152 -5.62 -4.52 -27.25
N ALA A 153 -5.79 -5.46 -26.32
CA ALA A 153 -5.12 -6.75 -26.35
C ALA A 153 -5.91 -7.80 -25.54
N ALA A 154 -6.17 -8.95 -26.15
CA ALA A 154 -6.75 -10.11 -25.47
C ALA A 154 -5.67 -10.94 -24.75
N GLU A 155 -5.06 -10.34 -23.72
CA GLU A 155 -4.00 -10.97 -22.92
C GLU A 155 -4.57 -12.06 -21.99
N PHE A 156 -3.75 -13.06 -21.63
CA PHE A 156 -4.17 -14.20 -20.84
C PHE A 156 -4.79 -13.77 -19.49
N TRP A 157 -4.15 -12.86 -18.76
CA TRP A 157 -4.64 -12.46 -17.44
C TRP A 157 -5.94 -11.64 -17.50
N ALA A 158 -6.11 -10.81 -18.54
CA ALA A 158 -7.34 -10.07 -18.75
C ALA A 158 -8.53 -11.01 -19.01
N THR A 159 -8.34 -12.04 -19.82
CA THR A 159 -9.39 -13.03 -20.15
C THR A 159 -9.71 -13.95 -18.97
N VAL A 160 -8.69 -14.42 -18.23
CA VAL A 160 -8.87 -15.22 -17.01
C VAL A 160 -9.57 -14.40 -15.92
N GLY A 161 -9.18 -13.14 -15.71
CA GLY A 161 -9.84 -12.26 -14.74
C GLY A 161 -11.31 -12.02 -15.04
N ALA A 162 -11.65 -11.75 -16.31
CA ALA A 162 -13.04 -11.60 -16.73
C ALA A 162 -13.85 -12.89 -16.55
N ALA A 163 -13.29 -14.05 -16.93
CA ALA A 163 -13.93 -15.34 -16.73
C ALA A 163 -14.14 -15.65 -15.24
N GLY A 164 -13.14 -15.38 -14.40
CA GLY A 164 -13.23 -15.52 -12.95
C GLY A 164 -14.37 -14.66 -12.38
N ALA A 165 -14.49 -13.41 -12.82
CA ALA A 165 -15.55 -12.52 -12.35
C ALA A 165 -16.96 -13.02 -12.68
N TYR A 166 -17.17 -13.64 -13.85
CA TYR A 166 -18.45 -14.31 -14.17
C TYR A 166 -18.76 -15.49 -13.24
N LEU A 167 -17.74 -16.10 -12.64
CA LEU A 167 -17.86 -17.20 -11.70
C LEU A 167 -17.80 -16.74 -10.23
N GLY A 168 -17.79 -15.43 -9.96
CA GLY A 168 -17.71 -14.90 -8.61
C GLY A 168 -16.30 -14.91 -7.99
N VAL A 169 -15.26 -15.12 -8.81
CA VAL A 169 -13.85 -15.14 -8.38
C VAL A 169 -13.24 -13.76 -8.62
N VAL A 170 -12.63 -13.20 -7.56
CA VAL A 170 -11.89 -11.94 -7.63
C VAL A 170 -10.61 -12.15 -8.45
N PRO A 171 -10.27 -11.26 -9.39
CA PRO A 171 -8.99 -11.32 -10.11
C PRO A 171 -7.79 -11.34 -9.17
N GLU A 172 -6.74 -12.07 -9.56
CA GLU A 172 -5.46 -12.06 -8.85
C GLU A 172 -4.74 -10.70 -9.03
N GLU A 173 -3.98 -10.30 -8.01
CA GLU A 173 -3.26 -9.03 -7.97
C GLU A 173 -1.86 -9.06 -8.56
#